data_AF-A0AAD5EHT2-F1
#
_entry.id   AF-A0AAD5EHT2-F1
#
_cell.length_a   1.000
_cell.length_b   1.000
_cell.length_c   1.000
_cell.angle_alpha   90.00
_cell.angle_beta   90.00
_cell.angle_gamma   90.00
#
_symmetry.space_group_name_H-M   'P 1'
#
loop_
_entity.id
_entity.type
_entity.pdbx_description
1 polymer ?
#
loop_
_entity_poly.entity_id
_entity_poly.type
_entity_poly.pdbx_seq_one_letter_code
_entity_poly.pdbx_strand_id
1 'polypeptide(L)'
;MTGNKDCVAQAAKTTAVAGGAGLFVSAIQNTMGKHTEGAKGIFTRTGGTVGFLAAMGGVFALTECAAEGIRGESDPYNAGIAGCAAGLVAGVRGMEITLS
;
A
#
# COMPACT_ATOMS: atom_id res chain seq x y z
N MET A 1 20.24 13.16 -7.38
CA MET A 1 19.50 12.71 -8.57
C MET A 1 19.22 11.22 -8.43
N THR A 2 18.11 10.86 -7.77
CA THR A 2 17.69 9.48 -7.61
C THR A 2 17.34 8.93 -9.00
N GLY A 3 18.09 7.93 -9.49
CA GLY A 3 17.81 7.34 -10.79
C GLY A 3 16.44 6.66 -10.75
N ASN A 4 15.71 6.65 -11.86
CA ASN A 4 14.42 5.94 -11.97
C ASN A 4 14.53 4.47 -11.49
N LYS A 5 15.73 3.88 -11.56
CA LYS A 5 16.04 2.54 -11.02
C LYS A 5 15.99 2.47 -9.49
N ASP A 6 16.53 3.46 -8.78
CA ASP A 6 16.57 3.48 -7.32
C ASP A 6 15.16 3.68 -6.74
N CYS A 7 14.39 4.57 -7.39
CA CYS A 7 13.00 4.81 -7.05
C CYS A 7 12.14 3.53 -7.20
N VAL A 8 12.26 2.84 -8.34
CA VAL A 8 11.52 1.59 -8.57
C VAL A 8 11.97 0.48 -7.62
N ALA A 9 13.26 0.41 -7.28
CA ALA A 9 13.77 -0.56 -6.31
C ALA A 9 13.25 -0.29 -4.89
N GLN A 10 13.21 0.98 -4.48
CA GLN A 10 12.65 1.40 -3.19
C GLN A 10 11.15 1.13 -3.15
N ALA A 11 10.41 1.53 -4.18
CA ALA A 11 8.98 1.26 -4.32
C ALA A 11 8.66 -0.23 -4.32
N ALA A 12 9.47 -1.05 -5.01
CA ALA A 12 9.31 -2.50 -4.99
C ALA A 12 9.51 -3.08 -3.59
N LYS A 13 10.52 -2.60 -2.84
CA LYS A 13 10.75 -3.03 -1.45
C LYS A 13 9.61 -2.63 -0.52
N THR A 14 9.19 -1.36 -0.51
CA THR A 14 8.09 -0.89 0.35
C THR A 14 6.77 -1.54 -0.02
N THR A 15 6.47 -1.68 -1.31
CA THR A 15 5.26 -2.39 -1.78
C THR A 15 5.30 -3.87 -1.43
N ALA A 16 6.45 -4.54 -1.53
CA ALA A 16 6.58 -5.95 -1.14
C ALA A 16 6.38 -6.14 0.37
N VAL A 17 6.94 -5.26 1.20
CA VAL A 17 6.75 -5.30 2.66
C VAL A 17 5.29 -5.00 3.03
N ALA A 18 4.70 -3.96 2.43
CA ALA A 18 3.30 -3.60 2.68
C ALA A 18 2.32 -4.67 2.16
N GLY A 19 2.58 -5.23 0.98
CA GLY A 19 1.80 -6.33 0.40
C GLY A 19 1.93 -7.61 1.22
N GLY A 20 3.13 -7.92 1.73
CA GLY A 20 3.36 -9.03 2.66
C GLY A 20 2.56 -8.85 3.96
N ALA A 21 2.62 -7.67 4.58
CA ALA A 21 1.83 -7.34 5.76
C ALA A 21 0.31 -7.44 5.48
N GLY A 22 -0.14 -6.94 4.33
CA GLY A 22 -1.54 -7.04 3.88
C GLY A 22 -1.99 -8.47 3.63
N LEU A 23 -1.09 -9.33 3.17
CA LEU A 23 -1.33 -10.75 2.99
C LEU A 23 -1.44 -11.49 4.32
N PHE A 24 -0.61 -11.15 5.32
CA PHE A 24 -0.76 -11.66 6.69
C PHE A 24 -2.08 -11.23 7.33
N VAL A 25 -2.40 -9.94 7.26
CA VAL A 25 -3.66 -9.41 7.78
C VAL A 25 -4.86 -10.04 7.07
N SER A 26 -4.78 -10.23 5.75
CA SER A 26 -5.78 -10.94 4.96
C SER A 26 -5.93 -12.39 5.36
N ALA A 27 -4.83 -13.11 5.62
CA ALA A 27 -4.88 -14.50 6.08
C ALA A 27 -5.56 -14.62 7.45
N ILE A 28 -5.30 -13.69 8.37
CA ILE A 28 -5.95 -13.61 9.68
C ILE A 28 -7.45 -13.34 9.52
N GLN A 29 -7.83 -12.37 8.67
CA GLN A 29 -9.23 -12.05 8.39
C GLN A 29 -9.97 -13.19 7.67
N ASN A 30 -9.31 -13.88 6.74
CA ASN A 30 -9.84 -15.04 6.04
C ASN A 30 -10.07 -16.23 6.99
N THR A 31 -9.26 -16.34 8.05
CA THR A 31 -9.39 -17.41 9.07
C THR A 31 -10.44 -17.09 10.13
N MET A 32 -10.62 -15.81 10.49
CA MET A 32 -11.64 -15.39 11.48
C MET A 32 -13.05 -15.20 10.88
N GLY A 33 -13.17 -15.11 9.55
CA GLY A 33 -14.45 -15.12 8.86
C GLY A 33 -15.17 -16.46 9.07
N LYS A 34 -16.42 -16.43 9.53
CA LYS A 34 -17.23 -17.60 9.93
C LYS A 34 -17.50 -18.68 8.86
N HIS A 35 -16.84 -18.67 7.69
CA HIS A 35 -17.04 -19.67 6.63
C HIS A 35 -15.72 -20.10 5.99
N THR A 36 -15.50 -21.42 6.02
CA THR A 36 -14.36 -22.16 5.48
C THR A 36 -14.40 -22.25 3.95
N GLU A 37 -14.11 -21.15 3.27
CA GLU A 37 -13.76 -21.19 1.85
C GLU A 37 -12.23 -21.15 1.75
N GLY A 38 -11.63 -22.19 1.15
CA GLY A 38 -10.17 -22.42 1.13
C GLY A 38 -9.35 -21.35 0.40
N ALA A 39 -8.15 -21.70 -0.07
CA ALA A 39 -7.15 -20.78 -0.64
C ALA A 39 -7.64 -19.78 -1.72
N LYS A 40 -8.78 -20.03 -2.38
CA LYS A 40 -9.41 -19.08 -3.31
C LYS A 40 -9.96 -17.81 -2.64
N GLY A 41 -10.36 -17.87 -1.37
CA GLY A 41 -10.87 -16.71 -0.61
C GLY A 41 -9.83 -15.61 -0.41
N ILE A 42 -8.54 -15.98 -0.40
CA ILE A 42 -7.41 -15.06 -0.25
C ILE A 42 -7.34 -14.07 -1.43
N PHE A 43 -7.66 -14.54 -2.63
CA PHE A 43 -7.59 -13.76 -3.87
C PHE A 43 -8.91 -13.09 -4.24
N THR A 44 -10.07 -13.72 -3.97
CA THR A 44 -11.38 -13.19 -4.40
C THR A 44 -12.05 -12.27 -3.38
N ARG A 45 -11.79 -12.46 -2.06
CA ARG A 45 -12.43 -11.66 -1.00
C ARG A 45 -11.44 -10.78 -0.25
N THR A 46 -10.27 -11.31 0.12
CA THR A 46 -9.20 -10.51 0.77
C THR A 46 -8.16 -9.96 -0.21
N GLY A 47 -8.29 -10.28 -1.50
CA GLY A 47 -7.45 -9.67 -2.55
C GLY A 47 -7.62 -8.15 -2.61
N GLY A 48 -8.79 -7.64 -2.22
CA GLY A 48 -9.05 -6.21 -2.05
C GLY A 48 -8.16 -5.57 -0.98
N THR A 49 -7.92 -6.24 0.14
CA THR A 49 -7.09 -5.78 1.25
C THR A 49 -5.60 -5.87 0.92
N VAL A 50 -5.15 -6.98 0.33
CA VAL A 50 -3.75 -7.13 -0.14
C VAL A 50 -3.43 -6.10 -1.22
N GLY A 51 -4.28 -5.99 -2.24
CA GLY A 51 -4.13 -5.02 -3.32
C GLY A 51 -4.19 -3.57 -2.83
N PHE A 52 -4.97 -3.31 -1.78
CA PHE A 52 -5.05 -1.99 -1.16
C PHE A 52 -3.79 -1.62 -0.39
N LEU A 53 -3.26 -2.50 0.46
CA LEU A 53 -2.00 -2.22 1.17
C LEU A 53 -0.82 -2.13 0.20
N ALA A 54 -0.81 -2.95 -0.86
CA ALA A 54 0.17 -2.84 -1.93
C ALA A 54 0.03 -1.50 -2.68
N ALA A 55 -1.19 -1.08 -3.02
CA ALA A 55 -1.44 0.21 -3.66
C ALA A 55 -1.02 1.40 -2.77
N MET A 56 -1.28 1.33 -1.45
CA MET A 56 -0.79 2.34 -0.50
C MET A 56 0.73 2.41 -0.45
N GLY A 57 1.41 1.27 -0.38
CA GLY A 57 2.88 1.20 -0.39
C GLY A 57 3.48 1.73 -1.71
N GLY A 58 2.83 1.45 -2.84
CA GLY A 58 3.21 1.95 -4.14
C GLY A 58 3.01 3.46 -4.29
N VAL A 59 1.84 3.98 -3.89
CA VAL A 59 1.54 5.43 -3.92
C VAL A 59 2.49 6.20 -3.00
N PHE A 60 2.78 5.67 -1.80
CA PHE A 60 3.74 6.25 -0.88
C PHE A 60 5.11 6.41 -1.57
N ALA A 61 5.68 5.32 -2.10
CA ALA A 61 7.00 5.35 -2.69
C ALA A 61 7.08 6.22 -3.96
N LEU A 62 6.04 6.20 -4.81
CA LEU A 62 5.97 7.07 -5.99
C LEU A 62 5.90 8.55 -5.61
N THR A 63 5.14 8.87 -4.57
CA THR A 63 5.02 10.25 -4.09
C THR A 63 6.32 10.72 -3.45
N GLU A 64 7.00 9.84 -2.71
CA GLU A 64 8.32 10.13 -2.11
C GLU A 64 9.37 10.42 -3.19
N CYS A 65 9.44 9.59 -4.23
CA CYS A 65 10.31 9.85 -5.38
C CYS A 65 9.96 11.13 -6.15
N ALA A 66 8.68 11.41 -6.35
CA ALA A 66 8.24 12.63 -7.01
C ALA A 66 8.63 13.87 -6.19
N ALA A 67 8.50 13.79 -4.86
CA ALA A 67 8.92 14.84 -3.94
C ALA A 67 10.45 15.02 -3.98
N GLU A 68 11.23 13.94 -3.91
CA GLU A 68 12.70 13.99 -4.04
C GLU A 68 13.15 14.58 -5.38
N GLY A 69 12.48 14.22 -6.48
CA GLY A 69 12.80 14.72 -7.82
C GLY A 69 12.57 16.22 -7.97
N ILE A 70 11.56 16.78 -7.32
CA ILE A 70 11.23 18.22 -7.37
C ILE A 70 12.09 19.02 -6.38
N ARG A 71 12.37 18.45 -5.19
CA ARG A 71 13.07 19.15 -4.10
C ARG A 71 14.59 18.98 -4.16
N GLY A 72 15.08 17.94 -4.83
CA GLY A 72 16.51 17.63 -4.90
C GLY A 72 17.11 17.11 -3.59
N GLU A 73 16.30 16.99 -2.53
CA GLU A 73 16.73 16.62 -1.18
C GLU A 73 15.85 15.50 -0.64
N SER A 74 16.50 14.53 0.01
CA SER A 74 15.91 13.34 0.64
C SER A 74 15.70 13.60 2.13
N ASP A 75 14.68 14.41 2.45
CA ASP A 75 14.29 14.79 3.81
C ASP A 75 13.10 13.96 4.33
N PRO A 76 12.95 13.80 5.66
CA PRO A 76 11.78 13.17 6.27
C PRO A 76 10.45 13.90 5.97
N TYR A 77 10.51 15.16 5.52
CA TYR A 77 9.32 15.88 5.04
C TYR A 77 8.72 15.24 3.78
N ASN A 78 9.53 14.61 2.92
CA ASN A 78 9.04 13.92 1.72
C ASN A 78 8.24 12.66 2.11
N ALA A 79 8.71 11.93 3.12
CA ALA A 79 7.96 10.81 3.71
C ALA A 79 6.63 11.28 4.35
N GLY A 80 6.60 12.48 4.93
CA GLY A 80 5.37 13.10 5.43
C GLY A 80 4.34 13.40 4.32
N ILE A 81 4.79 13.94 3.19
CA ILE A 81 3.94 14.23 2.01
C ILE A 81 3.45 12.92 1.39
N ALA A 82 4.35 11.94 1.23
CA ALA A 82 4.02 10.61 0.75
C ALA A 82 3.01 9.89 1.65
N GLY A 83 3.15 10.03 2.97
CA GLY A 83 2.22 9.50 3.96
C GLY A 83 0.83 10.13 3.87
N CYS A 84 0.76 11.45 3.64
CA CYS A 84 -0.51 12.15 3.44
C CYS A 84 -1.20 11.70 2.14
N ALA A 85 -0.45 11.55 1.04
CA ALA A 85 -0.98 11.05 -0.22
C ALA A 85 -1.47 9.59 -0.11
N ALA A 86 -0.71 8.73 0.55
CA ALA A 86 -1.12 7.37 0.85
C ALA A 86 -2.39 7.35 1.74
N GLY A 87 -2.47 8.22 2.75
CA GLY A 87 -3.63 8.37 3.62
C GLY A 87 -4.90 8.82 2.88
N LEU A 88 -4.79 9.69 1.88
CA LEU A 88 -5.91 10.06 1.01
C LEU A 88 -6.41 8.87 0.19
N VAL A 89 -5.49 8.08 -0.40
CA VAL A 89 -5.84 6.83 -1.08
C VAL A 89 -6.52 5.86 -0.12
N ALA A 90 -6.09 5.85 1.14
CA ALA A 90 -6.72 5.05 2.17
C ALA A 90 -8.16 5.49 2.46
N GLY A 91 -8.37 6.81 2.58
CA GLY A 91 -9.68 7.41 2.82
C GLY A 91 -10.69 7.19 1.68
N VAL A 92 -10.24 7.23 0.41
CA VAL A 92 -11.10 6.95 -0.75
C VAL A 92 -11.68 5.53 -0.70
N ARG A 93 -10.92 4.56 -0.20
CA ARG A 93 -11.40 3.17 0.00
C ARG A 93 -12.21 3.01 1.28
N GLY A 94 -11.82 3.70 2.36
CA GLY A 94 -12.61 3.75 3.60
C GLY A 94 -14.02 4.29 3.41
N MET A 95 -14.21 5.20 2.45
CA MET A 95 -15.52 5.71 2.06
C MET A 95 -16.43 4.64 1.43
N GLU A 96 -15.89 3.53 0.93
CA GLU A 96 -16.66 2.38 0.44
C GLU A 96 -17.31 1.57 1.59
N ILE A 97 -16.73 1.63 2.80
CA ILE A 97 -17.12 0.77 3.94
C ILE A 97 -18.27 1.36 4.76
N THR A 98 -18.49 2.68 4.69
CA THR A 98 -19.54 3.38 5.45
C THR A 98 -20.89 3.42 4.73
N LEU A 99 -20.98 2.91 3.50
CA LEU A 99 -22.18 2.98 2.65
C LEU A 99 -22.90 1.62 2.47
N SER A 100 -22.72 0.68 3.42
CA SER A 100 -23.48 -0.57 3.51
C SER A 100 -24.13 -0.73 4.89
#